data_AF-A0A947T113-F1
#
_entry.id   AF-A0A947T113-F1
#
_cell.length_a   1.000
_cell.length_b   1.000
_cell.length_c   1.000
_cell.angle_alpha   90.00
_cell.angle_beta   90.00
_cell.angle_gamma   90.00
#
_symmetry.space_group_name_H-M   'P 1'
#
loop_
_entity.id
_entity.type
_entity.pdbx_description
1 polymer ?
#
loop_
_entity_poly.entity_id
_entity_poly.type
_entity_poly.pdbx_seq_one_letter_code
_entity_poly.pdbx_strand_id
1 'polypeptide(L)'
;MVTSESKKAVPVARKTTARKPASTAAKPAAKSEKKSAAPKKVKVVRDSFSMPQDDYALIAKLKEKALASGMQVKKSALLRAGLQLLDKSSALQLKRVLSSLTPIKTGRPKKH
;
A
#
# COMPACT_ATOMS: atom_id res chain seq x y z
N MET A 1 -34.71 39.79 -17.85
CA MET A 1 -33.90 41.02 -18.02
C MET A 1 -32.86 40.99 -16.90
N VAL A 2 -31.58 40.65 -17.19
CA VAL A 2 -30.48 41.58 -17.58
C VAL A 2 -30.05 42.35 -16.31
N THR A 3 -28.84 42.28 -15.74
CA THR A 3 -27.44 42.11 -16.23
C THR A 3 -26.49 41.96 -15.02
N SER A 4 -25.42 41.13 -15.05
CA SER A 4 -24.02 41.39 -15.50
C SER A 4 -23.15 42.17 -14.46
N GLU A 5 -22.17 41.54 -13.77
CA GLU A 5 -20.72 41.41 -14.09
C GLU A 5 -19.90 42.56 -13.42
N SER A 6 -18.73 42.41 -12.80
CA SER A 6 -17.45 41.94 -13.35
C SER A 6 -16.27 42.13 -12.37
N LYS A 7 -15.19 41.36 -12.61
CA LYS A 7 -13.72 41.60 -12.41
C LYS A 7 -13.01 40.67 -11.40
N LYS A 8 -12.26 39.63 -11.84
CA LYS A 8 -10.84 39.56 -12.31
C LYS A 8 -9.85 40.07 -11.23
N ALA A 9 -8.67 39.50 -10.95
CA ALA A 9 -7.85 38.44 -11.55
C ALA A 9 -6.74 37.98 -10.56
N VAL A 10 -6.28 36.75 -10.73
CA VAL A 10 -5.00 36.10 -10.34
C VAL A 10 -3.75 36.82 -10.96
N PRO A 11 -2.45 36.42 -10.78
CA PRO A 11 -1.75 35.46 -9.87
C PRO A 11 -0.28 35.86 -9.45
N VAL A 12 0.45 34.91 -8.83
CA VAL A 12 1.90 34.56 -9.02
C VAL A 12 3.03 35.14 -8.12
N ALA A 13 3.89 34.18 -7.71
CA ALA A 13 5.34 34.22 -7.44
C ALA A 13 5.86 34.63 -6.05
N ARG A 14 7.04 34.19 -5.57
CA ARG A 14 7.96 33.04 -5.77
C ARG A 14 9.18 33.34 -4.86
N LYS A 15 9.55 32.41 -3.97
CA LYS A 15 10.93 32.03 -3.55
C LYS A 15 11.95 33.10 -3.08
N THR A 16 12.49 32.94 -1.86
CA THR A 16 13.92 33.11 -1.45
C THR A 16 14.09 32.50 -0.03
N THR A 17 14.83 31.42 0.26
CA THR A 17 16.29 31.20 0.42
C THR A 17 17.06 32.18 1.32
N ALA A 18 17.41 31.76 2.55
CA ALA A 18 18.56 32.15 3.39
C ALA A 18 18.46 31.37 4.74
N ARG A 19 19.46 30.87 5.46
CA ARG A 19 20.93 30.80 5.34
C ARG A 19 21.41 29.74 6.37
N LYS A 20 22.45 29.01 6.02
CA LYS A 20 23.23 28.02 6.81
C LYS A 20 23.88 28.64 8.07
N PRO A 21 24.17 27.85 9.12
CA PRO A 21 25.50 27.93 9.72
C PRO A 21 26.28 26.62 9.55
N ALA A 22 27.53 26.80 9.13
CA ALA A 22 28.52 25.76 8.99
C ALA A 22 29.10 25.44 10.37
N SER A 23 29.26 24.15 10.66
CA SER A 23 30.22 23.66 11.65
C SER A 23 31.10 22.64 10.93
N THR A 24 32.30 23.09 10.59
CA THR A 24 33.44 22.28 10.18
C THR A 24 34.20 21.87 11.42
N ALA A 25 34.30 20.57 11.70
CA ALA A 25 35.33 20.03 12.57
C ALA A 25 35.70 18.60 12.16
N ALA A 26 37.01 18.43 11.90
CA ALA A 26 37.83 17.21 11.97
C ALA A 26 37.68 16.09 10.91
N LYS A 27 38.76 15.93 10.15
CA LYS A 27 39.19 14.74 9.39
C LYS A 27 40.13 13.88 10.30
N PRO A 28 40.67 12.73 9.86
CA PRO A 28 40.11 11.37 9.78
C PRO A 28 40.85 10.35 10.71
N ALA A 29 40.25 9.21 11.04
CA ALA A 29 40.97 7.93 11.22
C ALA A 29 40.01 6.78 11.58
N ALA A 30 40.52 5.56 11.35
CA ALA A 30 40.04 4.26 11.84
C ALA A 30 38.99 3.54 11.00
N LYS A 31 39.55 2.83 10.03
CA LYS A 31 39.12 1.52 9.51
C LYS A 31 38.46 0.68 10.62
N SER A 32 37.15 0.47 10.53
CA SER A 32 36.47 -0.64 11.18
C SER A 32 35.80 -1.49 10.11
N GLU A 33 36.48 -2.58 9.81
CA GLU A 33 35.95 -3.73 9.09
C GLU A 33 34.75 -4.30 9.85
N LYS A 34 33.89 -4.99 9.09
CA LYS A 34 32.59 -5.59 9.48
C LYS A 34 31.40 -4.62 9.42
N LYS A 35 31.08 -4.18 8.20
CA LYS A 35 29.67 -4.07 7.80
C LYS A 35 29.09 -5.48 7.74
N SER A 36 28.62 -5.97 8.87
CA SER A 36 27.55 -6.96 8.93
C SER A 36 26.48 -6.52 7.94
N ALA A 37 26.21 -7.38 6.96
CA ALA A 37 25.27 -7.12 5.89
C ALA A 37 23.92 -6.75 6.51
N ALA A 38 23.61 -5.45 6.50
CA ALA A 38 22.32 -4.96 6.95
C ALA A 38 21.24 -5.73 6.18
N PRO A 39 20.19 -6.24 6.86
CA PRO A 39 19.17 -7.05 6.21
C PRO A 39 18.61 -6.26 5.03
N LYS A 40 18.73 -6.83 3.83
CA LYS A 40 18.22 -6.22 2.61
C LYS A 40 16.74 -5.95 2.82
N LYS A 41 16.37 -4.66 2.86
CA LYS A 41 14.98 -4.22 3.01
C LYS A 41 14.14 -4.90 1.93
N VAL A 42 13.17 -5.71 2.34
CA VAL A 42 12.25 -6.39 1.40
C VAL A 42 11.49 -5.31 0.64
N LYS A 43 11.57 -5.34 -0.70
CA LYS A 43 10.80 -4.42 -1.55
C LYS A 43 9.32 -4.70 -1.34
N VAL A 44 8.56 -3.68 -0.94
CA VAL A 44 7.11 -3.78 -0.76
C VAL A 44 6.41 -3.39 -2.06
N VAL A 45 5.72 -4.34 -2.69
CA VAL A 45 4.83 -4.07 -3.84
C VAL A 45 3.43 -3.84 -3.30
N ARG A 46 2.82 -2.71 -3.66
CA ARG A 46 1.44 -2.39 -3.31
C ARG A 46 0.55 -2.70 -4.52
N ASP A 47 -0.26 -3.74 -4.40
CA ASP A 47 -1.27 -4.08 -5.39
C ASP A 47 -2.66 -3.66 -4.89
N SER A 48 -3.53 -3.22 -5.80
CA SER A 48 -4.91 -2.82 -5.50
C SER A 48 -5.85 -3.68 -6.31
N PHE A 49 -6.62 -4.52 -5.64
CA PHE A 49 -7.55 -5.45 -6.27
C PHE A 49 -8.96 -4.88 -6.39
N SER A 50 -9.59 -5.09 -7.54
CA SER A 50 -11.04 -4.97 -7.70
C SER A 50 -11.70 -6.27 -7.27
N MET A 51 -12.65 -6.21 -6.34
CA MET A 51 -13.33 -7.36 -5.76
C MET A 51 -14.83 -7.06 -5.59
N PRO A 52 -15.73 -8.07 -5.64
CA PRO A 52 -17.15 -7.88 -5.41
C PRO A 52 -17.41 -7.44 -3.97
N GLN A 53 -18.60 -6.87 -3.75
CA GLN A 53 -19.00 -6.41 -2.42
C GLN A 53 -19.04 -7.55 -1.40
N ASP A 54 -19.51 -8.73 -1.82
CA ASP A 54 -19.60 -9.91 -0.96
C ASP A 54 -18.24 -10.38 -0.44
N ASP A 55 -17.24 -10.45 -1.31
CA ASP A 55 -15.86 -10.78 -0.92
C ASP A 55 -15.28 -9.72 0.03
N TYR A 56 -15.62 -8.44 -0.18
CA TYR A 56 -15.13 -7.37 0.69
C TYR A 56 -15.75 -7.47 2.09
N ALA A 57 -17.04 -7.80 2.16
CA ALA A 57 -17.72 -8.10 3.41
C ALA A 57 -17.11 -9.33 4.10
N LEU A 58 -16.69 -10.35 3.34
CA LEU A 58 -16.01 -11.53 3.88
C LEU A 58 -14.68 -11.16 4.54
N ILE A 59 -13.90 -10.25 3.93
CA ILE A 59 -12.67 -9.73 4.57
C ILE A 59 -12.99 -9.03 5.89
N ALA A 60 -14.05 -8.21 5.95
CA ALA A 60 -14.45 -7.53 7.18
C ALA A 60 -14.82 -8.54 8.28
N LYS A 61 -15.66 -9.54 7.95
CA LYS A 61 -16.04 -10.63 8.86
C LYS A 61 -14.83 -11.39 9.38
N LEU A 62 -13.85 -11.71 8.51
CA LEU A 62 -12.64 -12.42 8.93
C LEU A 62 -11.76 -11.56 9.85
N LYS A 63 -11.71 -10.24 9.64
CA LYS A 63 -11.02 -9.33 10.57
C LYS A 63 -11.69 -9.32 11.94
N GLU A 64 -13.01 -9.28 11.99
CA GLU A 64 -13.76 -9.34 13.25
C GLU A 64 -13.51 -10.66 14.00
N LYS A 65 -13.51 -11.80 13.28
CA LYS A 65 -13.15 -13.10 13.86
C LYS A 65 -11.73 -13.12 14.44
N ALA A 66 -10.79 -12.52 13.74
CA ALA A 66 -9.41 -12.39 14.23
C ALA A 66 -9.34 -11.48 15.47
N LEU A 67 -10.08 -10.37 15.48
CA LEU A 67 -10.18 -9.48 16.65
C LEU A 67 -10.80 -10.18 17.86
N ALA A 68 -11.86 -10.97 17.66
CA ALA A 68 -12.45 -11.80 18.70
C ALA A 68 -11.46 -12.84 19.27
N SER A 69 -10.49 -13.26 18.44
CA SER A 69 -9.38 -14.13 18.85
C SER A 69 -8.19 -13.36 19.44
N GLY A 70 -8.33 -12.05 19.70
CA GLY A 70 -7.28 -11.18 20.25
C GLY A 70 -6.24 -10.70 19.24
N MET A 71 -6.43 -10.94 17.94
CA MET A 71 -5.46 -10.60 16.89
C MET A 71 -5.93 -9.40 16.06
N GLN A 72 -5.23 -8.27 16.17
CA GLN A 72 -5.50 -7.11 15.32
C GLN A 72 -4.79 -7.24 13.96
N VAL A 73 -5.55 -7.64 12.93
CA VAL A 73 -5.02 -7.89 11.58
C VAL A 73 -5.40 -6.81 10.58
N LYS A 74 -4.41 -6.34 9.79
CA LYS A 74 -4.64 -5.46 8.63
C LYS A 74 -5.12 -6.27 7.43
N LYS A 75 -5.83 -5.62 6.49
CA LYS A 75 -6.31 -6.26 5.25
C LYS A 75 -5.18 -6.97 4.49
N SER A 76 -4.03 -6.32 4.34
CA SER A 76 -2.87 -6.90 3.64
C SER A 76 -2.22 -8.08 4.37
N ALA A 77 -2.38 -8.19 5.69
CA ALA A 77 -1.90 -9.37 6.43
C ALA A 77 -2.82 -10.56 6.19
N LEU A 78 -4.13 -10.33 6.22
CA LEU A 78 -5.14 -11.36 5.98
C LEU A 78 -5.06 -11.95 4.57
N LEU A 79 -4.87 -11.10 3.55
CA LEU A 79 -4.68 -11.56 2.18
C LEU A 79 -3.41 -12.42 2.03
N ARG A 80 -2.29 -12.02 2.65
CA ARG A 80 -1.05 -12.82 2.63
C ARG A 80 -1.22 -14.16 3.35
N ALA A 81 -1.92 -14.19 4.48
CA ALA A 81 -2.24 -15.43 5.18
C ALA A 81 -3.11 -16.36 4.33
N GLY A 82 -4.10 -15.81 3.63
CA GLY A 82 -4.92 -16.56 2.67
C GLY A 82 -4.08 -17.20 1.55
N LEU A 83 -3.15 -16.46 0.96
CA LEU A 83 -2.24 -17.00 -0.06
C LEU A 83 -1.38 -18.15 0.48
N GLN A 84 -0.82 -18.01 1.69
CA GLN A 84 -0.03 -19.07 2.32
C GLN A 84 -0.87 -20.30 2.66
N LEU A 85 -2.14 -20.13 3.01
CA LEU A 85 -3.06 -21.25 3.25
C LEU A 85 -3.40 -21.98 1.95
N LEU A 86 -3.63 -21.22 0.85
CA LEU A 86 -3.90 -21.79 -0.47
C LEU A 86 -2.69 -22.56 -1.02
N ASP A 87 -1.47 -22.06 -0.81
CA ASP A 87 -0.23 -22.74 -1.20
C ASP A 87 -0.03 -24.09 -0.51
N LYS A 88 -0.50 -24.20 0.74
CA LYS A 88 -0.46 -25.46 1.52
C LYS A 88 -1.61 -26.41 1.19
N SER A 89 -2.62 -25.97 0.45
CA SER A 89 -3.78 -26.81 0.12
C SER A 89 -3.46 -27.81 -0.99
N SER A 90 -4.19 -28.92 -1.06
CA SER A 90 -3.98 -29.91 -2.12
C SER A 90 -4.44 -29.38 -3.48
N ALA A 91 -3.86 -29.89 -4.58
CA ALA A 91 -4.20 -29.46 -5.93
C ALA A 91 -5.70 -29.59 -6.26
N LEU A 92 -6.38 -30.60 -5.71
CA LEU A 92 -7.82 -30.79 -5.88
C LEU A 92 -8.64 -29.72 -5.15
N GLN A 93 -8.25 -29.38 -3.91
CA GLN A 93 -8.92 -28.34 -3.14
C GLN A 93 -8.73 -26.97 -3.79
N LEU A 94 -7.51 -26.65 -4.24
CA LEU A 94 -7.22 -25.41 -4.93
C LEU A 94 -8.08 -25.27 -6.19
N LYS A 95 -8.15 -26.31 -7.04
CA LYS A 95 -9.01 -26.31 -8.24
C LYS A 95 -10.47 -26.07 -7.90
N ARG A 96 -10.99 -26.73 -6.86
CA ARG A 96 -12.38 -26.56 -6.42
C ARG A 96 -12.66 -25.13 -5.97
N VAL A 97 -11.78 -24.56 -5.14
CA VAL A 97 -11.92 -23.18 -4.65
C VAL A 97 -11.89 -22.19 -5.82
N LEU A 98 -10.92 -22.30 -6.73
CA LEU A 98 -10.82 -21.40 -7.88
C LEU A 98 -12.02 -21.50 -8.83
N SER A 99 -12.56 -22.70 -9.04
CA SER A 99 -13.72 -22.91 -9.92
C SER A 99 -15.02 -22.34 -9.35
N SER A 100 -15.09 -22.14 -8.03
CA SER A 100 -16.25 -21.55 -7.36
C SER A 100 -16.27 -20.01 -7.38
N LEU A 101 -15.16 -19.38 -7.75
CA LEU A 101 -15.06 -17.92 -7.78
C LEU A 101 -15.81 -17.38 -8.99
N THR A 102 -16.70 -16.41 -8.75
CA THR A 102 -17.37 -15.69 -9.85
C THR A 102 -16.34 -14.82 -10.58
N PRO A 103 -16.17 -14.98 -11.90
CA PRO A 103 -15.23 -14.16 -12.64
C PRO A 103 -15.68 -12.68 -12.62
N ILE A 104 -14.78 -11.82 -12.19
CA ILE A 104 -15.00 -10.37 -12.22
C ILE A 104 -14.60 -9.89 -13.61
N LYS A 105 -15.49 -9.17 -14.29
CA LYS A 105 -15.18 -8.50 -15.55
C LYS A 105 -14.30 -7.29 -15.25
N THR A 106 -13.00 -7.51 -15.05
CA THR A 106 -12.07 -6.43 -14.71
C THR A 106 -11.76 -5.62 -15.97
N GLY A 107 -12.35 -4.43 -16.08
CA GLY A 107 -11.81 -3.36 -16.90
C GLY A 107 -10.78 -2.57 -16.09
N ARG A 108 -9.61 -2.27 -16.68
CA ARG A 108 -8.69 -1.27 -16.11
C ARG A 108 -9.44 0.06 -16.08
N PRO A 109 -9.65 0.72 -14.93
CA PRO A 109 -10.24 2.05 -14.94
C PRO A 109 -9.38 2.96 -15.82
N LYS A 110 -9.97 3.52 -16.89
CA LYS A 110 -9.31 4.51 -17.73
C LYS A 110 -9.13 5.77 -16.89
N LYS A 111 -7.88 6.02 -16.46
CA LYS A 111 -7.45 7.15 -15.64
C LYS A 111 -7.97 7.16 -14.20
N HIS A 112 -7.03 7.08 -13.27
CA HIS A 112 -6.76 8.15 -12.31
C HIS A 112 -5.24 8.26 -12.16
#